data_AF-A0A7S3DSS5-F1
#
_entry.id   AF-A0A7S3DSS5-F1
#
_cell.length_a   1.000
_cell.length_b   1.000
_cell.length_c   1.000
_cell.angle_alpha   90.00
_cell.angle_beta   90.00
_cell.angle_gamma   90.00
#
_symmetry.space_group_name_H-M   'P 1'
#
loop_
_entity.id
_entity.type
_entity.pdbx_description
1 polymer ?
#
loop_
_entity_poly.entity_id
_entity_poly.type
_entity_poly.pdbx_seq_one_letter_code
_entity_poly.pdbx_strand_id
1 'polypeptide(L)'
;MGTTNSTMKSGAKLNPDDDDVGTLSIQVILVNTETAVSNDDKATTKLKEWMDNSLFPKLPCISANDWSMHNGKYENSELSAANLEKDILRFVQVKDRYSALSSLLLKRWVFFQATCHLDLDDPAICPSSFPLVELPRTRHKKPYIPSLTTQSTNQTIANHNDEWFPFSISHQYPFVGLAHAAPKSFRLGALLLGVDIVVFDPYNPRLYQNVSEFVHVFLGSFASSEQAILRNLMKRVETDPDREPHLLREVYLMWSVKEAYTKALGLGLGF
;
A
#
# COMPACT_ATOMS: atom_id res chain seq x y z
N MET A 1 16.42 5.51 4.65
CA MET A 1 15.68 4.49 3.87
C MET A 1 16.17 4.57 2.43
N GLY A 2 16.74 3.49 1.89
CA GLY A 2 17.03 3.43 0.46
C GLY A 2 15.72 3.27 -0.32
N THR A 3 15.44 4.16 -1.26
CA THR A 3 14.29 4.06 -2.17
C THR A 3 14.78 3.61 -3.53
N THR A 4 14.29 2.47 -4.02
CA THR A 4 14.45 2.10 -5.43
C THR A 4 13.20 2.51 -6.18
N ASN A 5 13.28 3.57 -6.98
CA ASN A 5 12.19 3.96 -7.87
C ASN A 5 12.24 3.07 -9.11
N SER A 6 11.38 2.06 -9.15
CA SER A 6 11.13 1.24 -10.33
C SER A 6 9.92 1.83 -11.05
N THR A 7 10.14 2.60 -12.10
CA THR A 7 9.04 3.05 -12.97
C THR A 7 8.78 1.98 -14.01
N MET A 8 7.84 1.08 -13.72
CA MET A 8 7.34 0.15 -14.73
C MET A 8 6.35 0.88 -15.64
N LYS A 9 6.82 1.37 -16.80
CA LYS A 9 5.96 1.95 -17.84
C LYS A 9 5.25 0.82 -18.61
N SER A 10 4.09 0.41 -18.12
CA SER A 10 3.17 -0.44 -18.87
C SER A 10 2.24 0.44 -19.70
N GLY A 11 2.49 0.54 -21.00
CA GLY A 11 1.60 1.24 -21.93
C GLY A 11 0.53 0.30 -22.46
N ALA A 12 -0.57 0.12 -21.73
CA ALA A 12 -1.75 -0.54 -22.28
C ALA A 12 -2.54 0.49 -23.12
N LYS A 13 -2.50 0.38 -24.46
CA LYS A 13 -3.42 1.12 -25.32
C LYS A 13 -4.81 0.49 -25.18
N LEU A 14 -5.74 1.19 -24.55
CA LEU A 14 -7.13 0.74 -24.41
C LEU A 14 -7.91 0.86 -25.72
N ASN A 15 -7.44 1.66 -26.68
CA ASN A 15 -7.97 1.71 -28.05
C ASN A 15 -6.86 2.18 -29.02
N PRO A 16 -6.57 1.47 -30.12
CA PRO A 16 -5.50 1.85 -31.05
C PRO A 16 -5.84 3.06 -31.93
N ASP A 17 -7.12 3.41 -32.07
CA ASP A 17 -7.59 4.43 -33.03
C ASP A 17 -7.89 5.82 -32.43
N ASP A 18 -7.76 6.00 -31.11
CA ASP A 18 -7.85 7.31 -30.46
C ASP A 18 -6.44 7.86 -30.26
N ASP A 19 -6.03 8.84 -31.08
CA ASP A 19 -4.72 9.50 -30.94
C ASP A 19 -4.61 10.38 -29.66
N ASP A 20 -5.70 10.50 -28.89
CA ASP A 20 -5.77 11.26 -27.63
C ASP A 20 -6.02 10.38 -26.39
N VAL A 21 -5.79 9.05 -26.47
CA VAL A 21 -5.83 8.20 -25.26
C VAL A 21 -4.65 8.55 -24.36
N GLY A 22 -4.92 9.36 -23.34
CA GLY A 22 -3.96 9.65 -22.28
C GLY A 22 -3.28 8.38 -21.77
N THR A 23 -1.95 8.39 -21.69
CA THR A 23 -1.21 7.23 -21.19
C THR A 23 -1.45 7.08 -19.69
N LEU A 24 -2.04 5.96 -19.27
CA LEU A 24 -2.07 5.58 -17.87
C LEU A 24 -0.68 5.13 -17.44
N SER A 25 -0.07 5.87 -16.51
CA SER A 25 1.16 5.44 -15.85
C SER A 25 0.84 4.97 -14.44
N ILE A 26 1.11 3.69 -14.16
CA ILE A 26 1.11 3.16 -12.79
C ILE A 26 2.56 3.24 -12.29
N GLN A 27 2.76 3.93 -11.17
CA GLN A 27 4.06 3.98 -10.50
C GLN A 27 4.01 3.08 -9.26
N VAL A 28 5.06 2.28 -9.08
CA VAL A 28 5.22 1.43 -7.90
C VAL A 28 6.47 1.86 -7.14
N ILE A 29 6.27 2.30 -5.90
CA ILE A 29 7.36 2.66 -5.00
C ILE A 29 7.51 1.54 -3.99
N LEU A 30 8.72 0.97 -3.92
CA LEU A 30 9.07 -0.08 -2.98
C LEU A 30 10.12 0.43 -1.99
N VAL A 31 9.81 0.32 -0.69
CA VAL A 31 10.70 0.70 0.40
C VAL A 31 11.14 -0.57 1.13
N ASN A 32 12.45 -0.80 1.20
CA ASN A 32 13.04 -1.84 2.04
C ASN A 32 13.28 -1.28 3.46
N THR A 33 12.54 -1.82 4.42
CA THR A 33 12.58 -1.42 5.84
C THR A 33 13.66 -2.14 6.65
N GLU A 34 14.24 -3.23 6.15
CA GLU A 34 15.25 -4.02 6.85
C GLU A 34 16.49 -3.20 7.19
N THR A 35 16.89 -2.30 6.29
CA THR A 35 18.03 -1.39 6.51
C THR A 35 17.86 -0.47 7.72
N ALA A 36 16.63 -0.30 8.21
CA ALA A 36 16.31 0.51 9.39
C ALA A 36 16.16 -0.33 10.68
N VAL A 37 16.01 -1.66 10.57
CA VAL A 37 15.81 -2.55 11.72
C VAL A 37 17.15 -3.13 12.13
N SER A 38 17.70 -2.67 13.26
CA SER A 38 18.77 -3.40 13.93
C SER A 38 18.19 -4.62 14.64
N ASN A 39 18.84 -5.79 14.56
CA ASN A 39 18.48 -7.01 15.33
C ASN A 39 18.66 -6.89 16.86
N ASP A 40 18.78 -5.67 17.38
CA ASP A 40 18.99 -5.36 18.79
C ASP A 40 17.63 -5.24 19.49
N ASP A 41 17.46 -5.85 20.67
CA ASP A 41 16.27 -5.73 21.51
C ASP A 41 15.94 -4.26 21.84
N LYS A 42 16.93 -3.36 21.75
CA LYS A 42 16.74 -1.90 21.90
C LYS A 42 16.09 -1.23 20.68
N ALA A 43 15.80 -1.94 19.60
CA ALA A 43 15.21 -1.36 18.39
C ALA A 43 13.85 -0.70 18.63
N THR A 44 13.03 -1.24 19.55
CA THR A 44 11.77 -0.61 19.98
C THR A 44 12.02 0.80 20.54
N THR A 45 12.92 0.90 21.52
CA THR A 45 13.21 2.15 22.22
C THR A 45 13.83 3.15 21.26
N LYS A 46 14.76 2.71 20.42
CA LYS A 46 15.39 3.54 19.39
C LYS A 46 14.37 4.11 18.38
N LEU A 47 13.40 3.29 17.93
CA LEU A 47 12.36 3.76 17.01
C LEU A 47 11.48 4.83 17.68
N LYS A 48 11.04 4.57 18.91
CA LYS A 48 10.21 5.53 19.67
C LYS A 48 10.97 6.83 19.91
N GLU A 49 12.19 6.75 20.45
CA GLU A 49 13.06 7.92 20.67
C GLU A 49 13.31 8.70 19.38
N TRP A 50 13.51 8.01 18.25
CA TRP A 50 13.67 8.69 16.97
C TRP A 50 12.38 9.40 16.53
N MET A 51 11.21 8.77 16.68
CA MET A 51 9.93 9.41 16.36
C MET A 51 9.69 10.65 17.24
N ASP A 52 9.93 10.52 18.55
CA ASP A 52 9.72 11.56 19.54
C ASP A 52 10.71 12.73 19.40
N ASN A 53 11.94 12.48 18.94
CA ASN A 53 12.98 13.52 18.83
C ASN A 53 13.15 14.09 17.41
N SER A 54 12.76 13.33 16.39
CA SER A 54 13.06 13.67 14.99
C SER A 54 11.84 13.82 14.11
N LEU A 55 10.80 13.00 14.28
CA LEU A 55 9.66 12.98 13.35
C LEU A 55 8.55 13.93 13.82
N PHE A 56 7.93 13.63 14.96
CA PHE A 56 6.74 14.35 15.43
C PHE A 56 6.99 15.80 15.85
N PRO A 57 8.13 16.18 16.45
CA PRO A 57 8.39 17.59 16.75
C PRO A 57 8.67 18.44 15.51
N LYS A 58 9.13 17.81 14.42
CA LYS A 58 9.56 18.53 13.20
C LYS A 58 8.47 18.59 12.14
N LEU A 59 7.51 17.66 12.18
CA LEU A 59 6.44 17.58 11.19
C LEU A 59 5.09 17.81 11.87
N PRO A 60 4.34 18.86 11.48
CA PRO A 60 2.97 19.01 11.93
C PRO A 60 2.15 17.78 11.53
N CYS A 61 1.10 17.46 12.29
CA CYS A 61 0.15 16.40 11.93
C CYS A 61 -1.17 17.04 11.51
N ILE A 62 -1.80 16.49 10.48
CA ILE A 62 -3.07 17.00 9.96
C ILE A 62 -3.94 15.85 9.44
N SER A 63 -5.26 15.95 9.56
CA SER A 63 -6.16 15.07 8.81
C SER A 63 -6.29 15.55 7.36
N ALA A 64 -6.46 14.65 6.40
CA ALA A 64 -6.65 15.04 5.01
C ALA A 64 -7.92 15.89 4.80
N ASN A 65 -8.93 15.69 5.64
CA ASN A 65 -10.17 16.48 5.61
C ASN A 65 -9.90 17.94 6.01
N ASP A 66 -9.12 18.17 7.07
CA ASP A 66 -8.77 19.53 7.51
C ASP A 66 -7.95 20.25 6.43
N TRP A 67 -6.97 19.56 5.83
CA TRP A 67 -6.19 20.12 4.71
C TRP A 67 -7.09 20.62 3.56
N SER A 68 -8.11 19.82 3.21
CA SER A 68 -9.07 20.18 2.15
C SER A 68 -9.95 21.36 2.53
N MET A 69 -10.36 21.49 3.80
CA MET A 69 -11.22 22.58 4.25
C MET A 69 -10.50 23.94 4.23
N HIS A 70 -9.19 23.94 4.51
CA HIS A 70 -8.41 25.16 4.60
C HIS A 70 -7.71 25.57 3.30
N ASN A 71 -8.14 25.04 2.13
CA ASN A 71 -7.51 25.31 0.83
C ASN A 71 -5.99 25.08 0.84
N GLY A 72 -5.53 24.01 1.51
CA GLY A 72 -4.11 23.71 1.66
C GLY A 72 -3.34 24.63 2.61
N LYS A 73 -4.05 25.47 3.39
CA LYS A 73 -3.44 26.17 4.53
C LYS A 73 -3.49 25.28 5.76
N TYR A 74 -2.43 25.35 6.54
CA TYR A 74 -2.38 24.70 7.83
C TYR A 74 -3.09 25.57 8.87
N GLU A 75 -4.24 25.12 9.36
CA GLU A 75 -4.79 25.57 10.64
C GLU A 75 -4.70 24.41 11.63
N ASN A 76 -4.47 24.72 12.91
CA ASN A 76 -4.20 23.73 13.96
C ASN A 76 -5.33 22.69 14.03
N SER A 77 -5.12 21.56 13.36
CA SER A 77 -5.96 20.38 13.41
C SER A 77 -5.86 19.75 14.79
N GLU A 78 -6.99 19.33 15.36
CA GLU A 78 -7.05 18.55 16.61
C GLU A 78 -6.42 17.16 16.47
N LEU A 79 -5.93 16.80 15.27
CA LEU A 79 -5.21 15.55 15.08
C LEU A 79 -3.88 15.57 15.84
N SER A 80 -3.92 14.99 17.05
CA SER A 80 -2.72 14.86 17.87
C SER A 80 -1.73 13.90 17.21
N ALA A 81 -0.45 14.30 17.17
CA ALA A 81 0.67 13.41 16.84
C ALA A 81 0.62 12.09 17.64
N ALA A 82 0.08 12.14 18.87
CA ALA A 82 -0.14 10.99 19.73
C ALA A 82 -1.05 9.91 19.10
N ASN A 83 -2.05 10.27 18.28
CA ASN A 83 -2.89 9.28 17.60
C ASN A 83 -2.12 8.51 16.53
N LEU A 84 -1.33 9.22 15.71
CA LEU A 84 -0.47 8.60 14.70
C LEU A 84 0.63 7.76 15.33
N GLU A 85 1.25 8.25 16.40
CA GLU A 85 2.24 7.51 17.19
C GLU A 85 1.62 6.23 17.75
N LYS A 86 0.45 6.31 18.37
CA LYS A 86 -0.29 5.15 18.90
C LYS A 86 -0.58 4.11 17.82
N ASP A 87 -0.96 4.55 16.62
CA ASP A 87 -1.24 3.65 15.50
C ASP A 87 -0.01 2.89 14.99
N ILE A 88 1.18 3.47 15.15
CA ILE A 88 2.45 2.81 14.84
C ILE A 88 2.90 1.92 16.00
N LEU A 89 2.83 2.41 17.24
CA LEU A 89 3.38 1.72 18.41
C LEU A 89 2.51 0.56 18.92
N ARG A 90 1.22 0.49 18.54
CA ARG A 90 0.33 -0.60 18.95
C ARG A 90 0.77 -1.99 18.48
N PHE A 91 1.62 -2.09 17.45
CA PHE A 91 2.11 -3.38 16.98
C PHE A 91 3.13 -3.97 17.96
N VAL A 92 3.04 -5.28 18.21
CA VAL A 92 3.94 -5.98 19.13
C VAL A 92 5.33 -6.12 18.53
N GLN A 93 5.42 -6.56 17.27
CA GLN A 93 6.70 -6.78 16.60
C GLN A 93 7.25 -5.45 16.05
N VAL A 94 8.53 -5.21 16.28
CA VAL A 94 9.23 -4.00 15.82
C VAL A 94 9.11 -3.83 14.30
N LYS A 95 9.27 -4.92 13.55
CA LYS A 95 9.19 -4.95 12.09
C LYS A 95 7.86 -4.45 11.52
N ASP A 96 6.76 -4.71 12.25
CA ASP A 96 5.42 -4.26 11.87
C ASP A 96 5.25 -2.75 12.14
N ARG A 97 5.92 -2.21 13.18
CA ARG A 97 5.98 -0.76 13.45
C ARG A 97 6.69 -0.02 12.33
N TYR A 98 7.82 -0.54 11.85
CA TYR A 98 8.53 0.03 10.69
C TYR A 98 7.69 -0.04 9.41
N SER A 99 6.96 -1.13 9.20
CA SER A 99 6.04 -1.27 8.07
C SER A 99 4.89 -0.25 8.14
N ALA A 100 4.33 -0.04 9.34
CA ALA A 100 3.28 0.95 9.60
C ALA A 100 3.77 2.39 9.39
N LEU A 101 4.95 2.74 9.93
CA LEU A 101 5.59 4.04 9.73
C LEU A 101 5.88 4.30 8.24
N SER A 102 6.48 3.33 7.54
CA SER A 102 6.79 3.47 6.11
C SER A 102 5.51 3.65 5.28
N SER A 103 4.43 2.94 5.65
CA SER A 103 3.11 3.13 5.04
C SER A 103 2.56 4.53 5.30
N LEU A 104 2.74 5.10 6.49
CA LEU A 104 2.32 6.48 6.80
C LEU A 104 3.10 7.49 5.92
N LEU A 105 4.41 7.30 5.77
CA LEU A 105 5.25 8.17 4.95
C LEU A 105 4.89 8.09 3.45
N LEU A 106 4.57 6.90 2.93
CA LEU A 106 4.11 6.74 1.55
C LEU A 106 2.71 7.36 1.33
N LYS A 107 1.80 7.24 2.30
CA LYS A 107 0.48 7.94 2.24
C LYS A 107 0.65 9.44 2.20
N ARG A 108 1.52 9.98 3.06
CA ARG A 108 1.87 11.40 3.05
C ARG A 108 2.40 11.81 1.68
N TRP A 109 3.36 11.06 1.13
CA TRP A 109 3.94 11.35 -0.17
C TRP A 109 2.88 11.40 -1.28
N VAL A 110 2.03 10.38 -1.40
CA VAL A 110 1.01 10.30 -2.46
C VAL A 110 -0.08 11.36 -2.29
N PHE A 111 -0.43 11.71 -1.05
CA PHE A 111 -1.38 12.78 -0.76
C PHE A 111 -0.89 14.14 -1.29
N PHE A 112 0.36 14.49 -1.02
CA PHE A 112 0.93 15.76 -1.50
C PHE A 112 1.14 15.78 -3.01
N GLN A 113 1.50 14.63 -3.59
CA GLN A 113 1.53 14.49 -5.05
C GLN A 113 0.15 14.74 -5.67
N ALA A 114 -0.92 14.21 -5.07
CA ALA A 114 -2.28 14.35 -5.56
C ALA A 114 -2.87 15.76 -5.37
N THR A 115 -2.57 16.42 -4.25
CA THR A 115 -3.24 17.67 -3.86
C THR A 115 -2.50 18.93 -4.25
N CYS A 116 -1.17 18.89 -4.31
CA CYS A 116 -0.36 20.08 -4.52
C CYS A 116 0.23 20.16 -5.94
N HIS A 117 -0.08 19.19 -6.82
CA HIS A 117 0.52 19.05 -8.15
C HIS A 117 2.05 19.22 -8.13
N LEU A 118 2.69 18.78 -7.04
CA LEU A 118 4.10 19.05 -6.84
C LEU A 118 4.87 18.34 -7.94
N ASP A 119 5.65 19.12 -8.66
CA ASP A 119 6.76 18.56 -9.40
C ASP A 119 7.79 18.12 -8.36
N LEU A 120 7.72 16.86 -7.93
CA LEU A 120 8.63 16.33 -6.92
C LEU A 120 10.09 16.28 -7.41
N ASP A 121 10.31 16.50 -8.71
CA ASP A 121 11.63 16.68 -9.29
C ASP A 121 12.14 18.13 -9.13
N ASP A 122 11.31 19.09 -8.68
CA ASP A 122 11.73 20.45 -8.37
C ASP A 122 12.51 20.49 -7.03
N PRO A 123 13.81 20.81 -7.05
CA PRO A 123 14.64 20.87 -5.84
C PRO A 123 14.22 22.00 -4.88
N ALA A 124 13.41 22.97 -5.32
CA ALA A 124 12.89 24.02 -4.46
C ALA A 124 11.80 23.52 -3.49
N ILE A 125 11.12 22.42 -3.84
CA ILE A 125 10.10 21.81 -2.99
C ILE A 125 10.80 20.92 -1.98
N CYS A 126 10.92 21.40 -0.74
CA CYS A 126 11.54 20.62 0.34
C CYS A 126 10.50 19.66 0.96
N PRO A 127 10.54 18.34 0.66
CA PRO A 127 9.49 17.42 1.07
C PRO A 127 9.50 17.17 2.58
N SER A 128 10.54 17.58 3.30
CA SER A 128 10.63 17.48 4.76
C SER A 128 9.82 18.54 5.49
N SER A 129 9.22 19.51 4.78
CA SER A 129 8.36 20.52 5.39
C SER A 129 6.88 20.10 5.48
N PHE A 130 6.46 19.09 4.71
CA PHE A 130 5.06 18.72 4.67
C PHE A 130 4.58 18.06 5.99
N PRO A 131 3.34 18.30 6.44
CA PRO A 131 2.83 17.61 7.61
C PRO A 131 2.72 16.09 7.38
N LEU A 132 2.69 15.33 8.47
CA LEU A 132 2.15 13.96 8.45
C LEU A 132 0.65 14.05 8.22
N VAL A 133 0.13 13.19 7.33
CA VAL A 133 -1.28 13.23 6.92
C VAL A 133 -1.96 11.93 7.33
N GLU A 134 -3.03 12.03 8.11
CA GLU A 134 -3.97 10.94 8.30
C GLU A 134 -5.02 10.96 7.18
N LEU A 135 -4.99 9.92 6.35
CA LEU A 135 -6.00 9.73 5.31
C LEU A 135 -7.27 9.11 5.90
N PRO A 136 -8.47 9.61 5.51
CA PRO A 136 -9.72 8.95 5.85
C PRO A 136 -9.77 7.56 5.23
N ARG A 137 -10.70 6.74 5.74
CA ARG A 137 -10.85 5.36 5.33
C ARG A 137 -12.28 5.05 4.95
N THR A 138 -12.46 4.20 3.94
CA THR A 138 -13.77 3.68 3.56
C THR A 138 -14.35 2.81 4.68
N ARG A 139 -15.62 2.38 4.54
CA ARG A 139 -16.24 1.42 5.47
C ARG A 139 -15.45 0.11 5.61
N HIS A 140 -14.72 -0.29 4.56
CA HIS A 140 -13.84 -1.47 4.52
C HIS A 140 -12.38 -1.13 4.87
N LYS A 141 -12.14 0.02 5.51
CA LYS A 141 -10.84 0.47 6.02
C LYS A 141 -9.77 0.77 4.95
N LYS A 142 -10.11 0.77 3.66
CA LYS A 142 -9.22 1.23 2.57
C LYS A 142 -8.97 2.73 2.72
N PRO A 143 -7.72 3.22 2.79
CA PRO A 143 -7.43 4.65 2.83
C PRO A 143 -7.73 5.29 1.47
N TYR A 144 -8.20 6.54 1.45
CA TYR A 144 -8.46 7.29 0.23
C TYR A 144 -8.07 8.78 0.37
N ILE A 145 -7.87 9.46 -0.76
CA ILE A 145 -7.61 10.92 -0.80
C ILE A 145 -8.94 11.62 -1.12
N PRO A 146 -9.46 12.49 -0.23
CA PRO A 146 -10.68 13.26 -0.50
C PRO A 146 -10.56 14.13 -1.75
N SER A 147 -11.65 14.26 -2.50
CA SER A 147 -11.74 15.21 -3.61
C SER A 147 -11.78 16.65 -3.08
N LEU A 148 -10.94 17.53 -3.64
CA LEU A 148 -10.88 18.95 -3.26
C LEU A 148 -12.02 19.78 -3.89
N THR A 149 -12.67 19.27 -4.94
CA THR A 149 -13.60 20.05 -5.78
C THR A 149 -15.05 20.04 -5.34
N THR A 150 -15.46 19.17 -4.41
CA THR A 150 -16.87 18.99 -4.01
C THR A 150 -17.22 19.71 -2.70
N GLN A 151 -17.08 21.03 -2.67
CA GLN A 151 -17.77 21.90 -1.70
C GLN A 151 -19.16 22.37 -2.20
N SER A 152 -19.80 21.57 -3.06
CA SER A 152 -21.21 21.81 -3.42
C SER A 152 -22.07 21.52 -2.19
N THR A 153 -22.74 22.55 -1.67
CA THR A 153 -23.48 22.63 -0.39
C THR A 153 -24.68 21.68 -0.25
N ASN A 154 -24.91 20.78 -1.20
CA ASN A 154 -25.99 19.80 -1.14
C ASN A 154 -25.40 18.39 -0.99
N GLN A 155 -25.03 18.05 0.25
CA GLN A 155 -24.55 16.72 0.66
C GLN A 155 -25.67 15.66 0.53
N THR A 156 -26.00 15.26 -0.68
CA THR A 156 -26.54 13.92 -0.92
C THR A 156 -25.37 12.95 -0.86
N ILE A 157 -25.29 12.20 0.24
CA ILE A 157 -24.50 10.97 0.49
C ILE A 157 -23.43 10.74 -0.58
N ALA A 158 -22.19 11.12 -0.26
CA ALA A 158 -21.02 10.88 -1.11
C ALA A 158 -20.97 9.41 -1.52
N ASN A 159 -21.38 9.13 -2.76
CA ASN A 159 -21.20 7.81 -3.33
C ASN A 159 -19.68 7.59 -3.42
N HIS A 160 -19.21 6.51 -2.79
CA HIS A 160 -17.80 6.16 -2.61
C HIS A 160 -16.98 5.96 -3.91
N ASN A 161 -17.54 6.28 -5.07
CA ASN A 161 -16.94 6.06 -6.38
C ASN A 161 -16.08 7.23 -6.87
N ASP A 162 -16.09 8.38 -6.18
CA ASP A 162 -15.30 9.54 -6.59
C ASP A 162 -13.90 9.56 -5.95
N GLU A 163 -13.16 8.44 -6.01
CA GLU A 163 -11.72 8.42 -5.72
C GLU A 163 -10.98 9.17 -6.84
N TRP A 164 -10.73 10.47 -6.64
CA TRP A 164 -10.05 11.33 -7.62
C TRP A 164 -8.63 10.85 -7.97
N PHE A 165 -7.95 10.22 -7.01
CA PHE A 165 -6.57 9.76 -7.14
C PHE A 165 -6.44 8.33 -6.62
N PRO A 166 -6.60 7.31 -7.48
CA PRO A 166 -6.57 5.92 -7.05
C PRO A 166 -5.14 5.54 -6.67
N PHE A 167 -5.00 5.06 -5.44
CA PHE A 167 -3.77 4.49 -4.93
C PHE A 167 -4.06 3.25 -4.08
N SER A 168 -3.06 2.39 -3.93
CA SER A 168 -3.12 1.21 -3.09
C SER A 168 -1.79 1.02 -2.38
N ILE A 169 -1.83 0.52 -1.15
CA ILE A 169 -0.64 0.23 -0.34
C ILE A 169 -0.72 -1.20 0.13
N SER A 170 0.40 -1.91 0.05
CA SER A 170 0.60 -3.21 0.70
C SER A 170 1.93 -3.24 1.43
N HIS A 171 2.04 -4.14 2.40
CA HIS A 171 3.28 -4.39 3.11
C HIS A 171 3.39 -5.87 3.48
N GLN A 172 4.57 -6.43 3.23
CA GLN A 172 5.02 -7.67 3.85
C GLN A 172 6.50 -7.47 4.15
N TYR A 173 6.86 -7.56 5.44
CA TYR A 173 8.21 -7.27 5.87
C TYR A 173 9.23 -8.10 5.05
N PRO A 174 10.31 -7.48 4.53
CA PRO A 174 10.77 -6.12 4.84
C PRO A 174 10.25 -5.01 3.93
N PHE A 175 9.28 -5.28 3.06
CA PHE A 175 8.86 -4.35 2.03
C PHE A 175 7.54 -3.66 2.32
N VAL A 176 7.49 -2.37 1.98
CA VAL A 176 6.24 -1.60 1.86
C VAL A 176 6.15 -1.03 0.46
N GLY A 177 5.01 -1.24 -0.19
CA GLY A 177 4.74 -0.83 -1.55
C GLY A 177 3.57 0.12 -1.65
N LEU A 178 3.71 1.11 -2.51
CA LEU A 178 2.63 1.99 -2.95
C LEU A 178 2.49 1.85 -4.47
N ALA A 179 1.27 1.61 -4.94
CA ALA A 179 0.91 1.80 -6.33
C ALA A 179 -0.03 3.01 -6.44
N HIS A 180 0.18 3.88 -7.42
CA HIS A 180 -0.76 4.94 -7.74
C HIS A 180 -0.80 5.22 -9.24
N ALA A 181 -1.92 5.78 -9.71
CA ALA A 181 -2.05 6.28 -11.07
C ALA A 181 -1.58 7.75 -11.14
N ALA A 182 -0.69 8.08 -12.08
CA ALA A 182 -0.33 9.47 -12.35
C ALA A 182 -1.28 10.05 -13.42
N PRO A 183 -2.17 11.00 -13.08
CA PRO A 183 -3.03 11.62 -14.08
C PRO A 183 -2.21 12.53 -15.00
N LYS A 184 -2.25 12.26 -16.32
CA LYS A 184 -1.82 13.25 -17.32
C LYS A 184 -2.96 13.93 -18.08
N SER A 185 -4.15 13.31 -18.11
CA SER A 185 -5.32 13.86 -18.81
C SER A 185 -6.62 13.05 -18.64
N PHE A 186 -6.57 11.90 -17.95
CA PHE A 186 -7.69 10.95 -17.93
C PHE A 186 -8.63 11.16 -16.74
N ARG A 187 -9.95 11.05 -16.95
CA ARG A 187 -10.93 10.96 -15.87
C ARG A 187 -10.76 9.62 -15.16
N LEU A 188 -10.06 9.62 -14.04
CA LEU A 188 -9.70 8.42 -13.26
C LEU A 188 -10.86 7.72 -12.56
N GLY A 189 -12.09 8.26 -12.63
CA GLY A 189 -13.25 7.79 -11.85
C GLY A 189 -13.69 6.33 -12.07
N ALA A 190 -13.06 5.59 -12.98
CA ALA A 190 -13.31 4.17 -13.17
C ALA A 190 -12.07 3.28 -12.90
N LEU A 191 -10.90 3.86 -12.62
CA LEU A 191 -9.69 3.07 -12.42
C LEU A 191 -9.63 2.52 -11.00
N LEU A 192 -9.82 1.21 -10.89
CA LEU A 192 -9.55 0.48 -9.66
C LEU A 192 -8.08 0.10 -9.61
N LEU A 193 -7.42 0.41 -8.51
CA LEU A 193 -6.02 0.08 -8.29
C LEU A 193 -5.84 -0.70 -7.00
N GLY A 194 -5.17 -1.83 -7.11
CA GLY A 194 -4.81 -2.68 -6.00
C GLY A 194 -3.37 -3.16 -6.15
N VAL A 195 -2.63 -3.16 -5.05
CA VAL A 195 -1.29 -3.74 -5.00
C VAL A 195 -1.23 -4.72 -3.85
N ASP A 196 -0.55 -5.83 -4.07
CA ASP A 196 -0.16 -6.73 -3.00
C ASP A 196 1.30 -7.11 -3.12
N ILE A 197 1.98 -7.18 -1.98
CA ILE A 197 3.39 -7.60 -1.92
C ILE A 197 3.41 -8.90 -1.15
N VAL A 198 4.07 -9.88 -1.77
CA VAL A 198 4.38 -11.14 -1.12
C VAL A 198 5.89 -11.32 -1.00
N VAL A 199 6.32 -11.78 0.17
CA VAL A 199 7.68 -12.29 0.41
C VAL A 199 7.59 -13.81 0.42
N PHE A 200 8.46 -14.46 -0.35
CA PHE A 200 8.49 -15.91 -0.45
C PHE A 200 9.22 -16.48 0.77
N ASP A 201 8.44 -16.81 1.78
CA ASP A 201 8.91 -17.51 2.97
C ASP A 201 8.67 -19.02 2.84
N PRO A 202 9.48 -19.86 3.51
CA PRO A 202 9.11 -21.26 3.69
C PRO A 202 7.82 -21.37 4.53
N TYR A 203 7.12 -22.49 4.41
CA TYR A 203 5.98 -22.78 5.27
C TYR A 203 6.42 -22.84 6.75
N ASN A 204 5.47 -22.64 7.68
CA ASN A 204 5.76 -22.73 9.10
C ASN A 204 5.80 -24.21 9.57
N PRO A 205 6.97 -24.79 9.89
CA PRO A 205 7.09 -26.21 10.27
C PRO A 205 6.47 -26.53 11.64
N ARG A 206 6.07 -25.51 12.42
CA ARG A 206 5.31 -25.71 13.66
C ARG A 206 3.83 -25.98 13.41
N LEU A 207 3.33 -25.59 12.23
CA LEU A 207 1.91 -25.69 11.87
C LEU A 207 1.65 -26.77 10.82
N TYR A 208 2.64 -27.08 9.98
CA TYR A 208 2.52 -28.05 8.89
C TYR A 208 3.76 -28.95 8.86
N GLN A 209 3.58 -30.19 8.45
CA GLN A 209 4.63 -31.21 8.36
C GLN A 209 5.47 -31.08 7.08
N ASN A 210 4.86 -30.57 6.00
CA ASN A 210 5.51 -30.39 4.70
C ASN A 210 4.76 -29.35 3.84
N VAL A 211 5.34 -28.99 2.69
CA VAL A 211 4.74 -28.03 1.74
C VAL A 211 3.38 -28.51 1.23
N SER A 212 3.23 -29.81 0.94
CA SER A 212 1.98 -30.36 0.40
C SER A 212 0.81 -30.20 1.38
N GLU A 213 1.03 -30.43 2.67
CA GLU A 213 0.02 -30.19 3.71
C GLU A 213 -0.35 -28.70 3.78
N PHE A 214 0.64 -27.81 3.80
CA PHE A 214 0.43 -26.37 3.76
C PHE A 214 -0.47 -25.98 2.58
N VAL A 215 -0.13 -26.40 1.35
CA VAL A 215 -0.93 -26.08 0.15
C VAL A 215 -2.32 -26.68 0.23
N HIS A 216 -2.47 -27.89 0.76
CA HIS A 216 -3.76 -28.55 0.91
C HIS A 216 -4.74 -27.74 1.78
N VAL A 217 -4.25 -27.17 2.89
CA VAL A 217 -5.05 -26.35 3.81
C VAL A 217 -5.59 -25.09 3.12
N PHE A 218 -4.80 -24.46 2.25
CA PHE A 218 -5.22 -23.24 1.54
C PHE A 218 -5.90 -23.50 0.20
N LEU A 219 -5.99 -24.75 -0.25
CA LEU A 219 -6.52 -25.09 -1.58
C LEU A 219 -7.95 -24.59 -1.78
N GLY A 220 -8.76 -24.58 -0.71
CA GLY A 220 -10.14 -24.06 -0.73
C GLY A 220 -10.25 -22.55 -1.00
N SER A 221 -9.18 -21.78 -0.85
CA SER A 221 -9.14 -20.34 -1.15
C SER A 221 -8.97 -20.03 -2.64
N PHE A 222 -8.69 -21.05 -3.46
CA PHE A 222 -8.44 -20.93 -4.90
C PHE A 222 -9.62 -21.44 -5.73
N ALA A 223 -9.81 -20.87 -6.92
CA ALA A 223 -10.80 -21.32 -7.88
C ALA A 223 -10.47 -22.73 -8.39
N SER A 224 -11.47 -23.48 -8.88
CA SER A 224 -11.27 -24.87 -9.32
C SER A 224 -10.16 -25.05 -10.36
N SER A 225 -9.99 -24.09 -11.27
CA SER A 225 -8.92 -24.07 -12.26
C SER A 225 -7.53 -23.89 -11.64
N GLU A 226 -7.39 -22.94 -10.71
CA GLU A 226 -6.16 -22.70 -9.94
C GLU A 226 -5.82 -23.92 -9.07
N GLN A 227 -6.82 -24.52 -8.41
CA GLN A 227 -6.63 -25.75 -7.64
C GLN A 227 -6.10 -26.90 -8.50
N ALA A 228 -6.56 -27.04 -9.75
CA ALA A 228 -6.05 -28.05 -10.67
C ALA A 228 -4.57 -27.84 -10.98
N ILE A 229 -4.13 -26.59 -11.16
CA ILE A 229 -2.72 -26.23 -11.35
C ILE A 229 -1.92 -26.61 -10.11
N LEU A 230 -2.36 -26.21 -8.92
CA LEU A 230 -1.66 -26.50 -7.66
C LEU A 230 -1.57 -28.00 -7.37
N ARG A 231 -2.66 -28.77 -7.58
CA ARG A 231 -2.62 -30.24 -7.44
C ARG A 231 -1.63 -30.90 -8.39
N ASN A 232 -1.52 -30.40 -9.63
CA ASN A 232 -0.53 -30.92 -10.58
C ASN A 232 0.90 -30.59 -10.16
N LEU A 233 1.13 -29.41 -9.58
CA LEU A 233 2.44 -29.03 -9.03
C LEU A 233 2.79 -29.88 -7.79
N MET A 234 1.84 -30.14 -6.90
CA MET A 234 2.03 -31.04 -5.75
C MET A 234 2.47 -32.44 -6.18
N LYS A 235 1.82 -33.03 -7.19
CA LYS A 235 2.24 -34.33 -7.76
C LYS A 235 3.68 -34.33 -8.29
N ARG A 236 4.15 -33.19 -8.83
CA ARG A 236 5.54 -33.06 -9.30
C ARG A 236 6.52 -32.98 -8.13
N VAL A 237 6.13 -32.31 -7.05
CA VAL A 237 6.91 -32.25 -5.81
C VAL A 237 7.04 -33.63 -5.17
N GLU A 238 5.98 -34.46 -5.21
CA GLU A 238 6.03 -35.86 -4.74
C GLU A 238 7.10 -36.68 -5.47
N THR A 239 7.33 -36.42 -6.77
CA THR A 239 8.35 -37.10 -7.57
C THR A 239 9.73 -36.43 -7.52
N ASP A 240 9.79 -35.15 -7.16
CA ASP A 240 10.97 -34.29 -7.23
C ASP A 240 10.88 -33.20 -6.13
N PRO A 241 11.33 -33.50 -4.89
CA PRO A 241 11.23 -32.59 -3.75
C PRO A 241 11.95 -31.26 -3.95
N ASP A 242 12.95 -31.17 -4.82
CA ASP A 242 13.66 -29.92 -5.13
C ASP A 242 12.73 -28.86 -5.77
N ARG A 243 11.51 -29.25 -6.17
CA ARG A 243 10.47 -28.36 -6.69
C ARG A 243 9.58 -27.72 -5.63
N GLU A 244 9.75 -28.05 -4.35
CA GLU A 244 8.99 -27.43 -3.26
C GLU A 244 8.98 -25.88 -3.30
N PRO A 245 10.12 -25.20 -3.49
CA PRO A 245 10.14 -23.73 -3.57
C PRO A 245 9.33 -23.17 -4.74
N HIS A 246 9.27 -23.90 -5.85
CA HIS A 246 8.47 -23.51 -7.01
C HIS A 246 6.97 -23.59 -6.71
N LEU A 247 6.52 -24.66 -6.04
CA LEU A 247 5.13 -24.80 -5.61
C LEU A 247 4.72 -23.68 -4.65
N LEU A 248 5.54 -23.38 -3.64
CA LEU A 248 5.27 -22.27 -2.71
C LEU A 248 5.21 -20.93 -3.44
N ARG A 249 6.16 -20.67 -4.34
CA ARG A 249 6.18 -19.45 -5.14
C ARG A 249 4.89 -19.26 -5.94
N GLU A 250 4.39 -20.31 -6.59
CA GLU A 250 3.13 -20.25 -7.35
C GLU A 250 1.94 -19.94 -6.45
N VAL A 251 1.86 -20.56 -5.25
CA VAL A 251 0.82 -20.25 -4.27
C VAL A 251 0.84 -18.78 -3.86
N TYR A 252 2.01 -18.24 -3.51
CA TYR A 252 2.15 -16.84 -3.14
C TYR A 252 1.82 -15.87 -4.28
N LEU A 253 2.21 -16.20 -5.52
CA LEU A 253 1.88 -15.40 -6.69
C LEU A 253 0.36 -15.37 -6.92
N MET A 254 -0.29 -16.52 -6.94
CA MET A 254 -1.75 -16.60 -7.10
C MET A 254 -2.48 -15.86 -5.97
N TRP A 255 -2.02 -16.01 -4.73
CA TRP A 255 -2.53 -15.29 -3.57
C TRP A 255 -2.42 -13.77 -3.75
N SER A 256 -1.23 -13.28 -4.14
CA SER A 256 -0.97 -11.86 -4.31
C SER A 256 -1.86 -11.21 -5.38
N VAL A 257 -2.15 -11.93 -6.47
CA VAL A 257 -3.03 -11.44 -7.53
C VAL A 257 -4.47 -11.32 -7.02
N LYS A 258 -4.96 -12.31 -6.27
CA LYS A 258 -6.29 -12.28 -5.64
C LYS A 258 -6.41 -11.13 -4.65
N GLU A 259 -5.45 -10.99 -3.73
CA GLU A 259 -5.44 -9.91 -2.74
C GLU A 259 -5.34 -8.53 -3.40
N ALA A 260 -4.50 -8.37 -4.43
CA ALA A 260 -4.42 -7.14 -5.19
C ALA A 260 -5.77 -6.81 -5.84
N TYR A 261 -6.46 -7.78 -6.44
CA TYR A 261 -7.79 -7.57 -7.01
C TYR A 261 -8.83 -7.17 -5.95
N THR A 262 -8.90 -7.87 -4.82
CA THR A 262 -9.81 -7.54 -3.71
C THR A 262 -9.53 -6.15 -3.14
N LYS A 263 -8.26 -5.76 -3.01
CA LYS A 263 -7.85 -4.41 -2.60
C LYS A 263 -8.26 -3.34 -3.61
N ALA A 264 -8.20 -3.64 -4.90
CA ALA A 264 -8.66 -2.74 -5.96
C ALA A 264 -10.16 -2.46 -5.84
N LEU A 265 -10.95 -3.50 -5.59
CA LEU A 265 -12.40 -3.38 -5.36
C LEU A 265 -12.75 -2.68 -4.03
N GLY A 266 -11.85 -2.73 -3.03
CA GLY A 266 -12.06 -2.08 -1.75
C GLY A 266 -13.13 -2.73 -0.86
N LEU A 267 -13.37 -4.04 -1.02
CA LEU A 267 -14.42 -4.77 -0.31
C LEU A 267 -13.97 -5.37 1.04
N GLY A 268 -12.66 -5.42 1.29
CA GLY A 268 -12.10 -6.03 2.51
C GLY A 268 -12.14 -7.57 2.49
N LEU A 269 -11.99 -8.19 3.66
CA LEU A 269 -12.02 -9.65 3.82
C LEU A 269 -13.46 -10.19 3.72
N GLY A 270 -13.64 -11.33 3.04
CA GLY A 270 -14.93 -12.02 2.92
C GLY A 270 -15.60 -11.95 1.54
N PHE A 271 -14.88 -11.48 0.52
CA PHE A 271 -15.25 -11.57 -0.88
C PHE A 271 -14.64 -12.80 -1.55
#